data_AF-A0A7C0YUC7-F1
#
_entry.id   AF-A0A7C0YUC7-F1
#
_cell.length_a   1.000
_cell.length_b   1.000
_cell.length_c   1.000
_cell.angle_alpha   90.00
_cell.angle_beta   90.00
_cell.angle_gamma   90.00
#
_symmetry.space_group_name_H-M   'P 1'
#
loop_
_entity.id
_entity.type
_entity.pdbx_description
1 polymer ?
#
loop_
_entity_poly.entity_id
_entity_poly.type
_entity_poly.pdbx_seq_one_letter_code
_entity_poly.pdbx_strand_id
1 'polypeptide(L)'
;MHVIYRKKAAMRFRLATTANDTLAFIESAASLSGKEGQAQKGERRYDWENSKICFCPSPQELLAIAAKCEEIRLMRKGEALKLYHDPQKGDRNGNPKEFVLQPYAPENQQAKMKFMAVMTLKEKNDKPKEHSVILTRTDLYTIQVLATIMSVMLQRWTSMPLARTKEAQKEANKPASSLQQVEQKDTDSNSISPEQPPEAETESSLFEHGMFEGVEEDDIPF
;
A
#
# COMPACT_ATOMS: atom_id res chain seq x y z
N MET A 1 -3.66 2.15 12.83
CA MET A 1 -5.01 2.53 12.36
C MET A 1 -4.91 3.85 11.63
N HIS A 2 -5.55 4.01 10.48
CA HIS A 2 -5.58 5.27 9.72
C HIS A 2 -7.03 5.62 9.34
N VAL A 3 -7.40 6.90 9.40
CA VAL A 3 -8.77 7.37 9.17
C VAL A 3 -8.80 8.55 8.20
N ILE A 4 -9.70 8.49 7.23
CA ILE A 4 -9.98 9.51 6.24
C ILE A 4 -11.37 10.10 6.53
N TYR A 5 -11.38 11.36 6.97
CA TYR A 5 -12.61 12.09 7.30
C TYR A 5 -13.08 12.96 6.13
N ARG A 6 -14.35 12.84 5.73
CA ARG A 6 -15.02 13.70 4.74
C ARG A 6 -16.38 14.16 5.24
N LYS A 7 -16.98 15.13 4.54
CA LYS A 7 -18.25 15.76 4.96
C LYS A 7 -19.40 14.76 5.17
N LYS A 8 -19.53 13.76 4.30
CA LYS A 8 -20.66 12.81 4.32
C LYS A 8 -20.35 11.48 5.00
N ALA A 9 -19.09 11.06 5.00
CA ALA A 9 -18.66 9.78 5.54
C ALA A 9 -17.19 9.83 5.98
N ALA A 10 -16.82 8.87 6.82
CA ALA A 10 -15.43 8.58 7.15
C ALA A 10 -15.12 7.13 6.76
N MET A 11 -13.88 6.87 6.39
CA MET A 11 -13.36 5.52 6.17
C MET A 11 -12.09 5.31 6.97
N ARG A 12 -11.92 4.12 7.57
CA ARG A 12 -10.72 3.77 8.31
C ARG A 12 -10.18 2.40 7.94
N PHE A 13 -8.85 2.31 7.97
CA PHE A 13 -8.08 1.09 7.79
C PHE A 13 -7.55 0.65 9.16
N ARG A 14 -7.87 -0.59 9.55
CA ARG A 14 -7.55 -1.15 10.86
C ARG A 14 -7.00 -2.56 10.71
N LEU A 15 -5.94 -2.86 11.46
CA LEU A 15 -5.53 -4.23 11.74
C LEU A 15 -6.09 -4.62 13.11
N ALA A 16 -6.63 -5.82 13.20
CA ALA A 16 -6.99 -6.46 14.46
C ALA A 16 -6.12 -7.70 14.61
N THR A 17 -5.29 -7.72 15.64
CA THR A 17 -4.47 -8.89 15.96
C THR A 17 -5.07 -9.56 17.19
N THR A 18 -5.33 -10.86 17.07
CA THR A 18 -5.65 -11.77 18.16
C THR A 18 -4.42 -12.64 18.44
N ALA A 19 -4.47 -13.45 19.50
CA ALA A 19 -3.37 -14.37 19.82
C ALA A 19 -3.00 -15.29 18.64
N ASN A 20 -3.98 -15.66 17.82
CA ASN A 20 -3.81 -16.66 16.78
C ASN A 20 -3.91 -16.10 15.37
N ASP A 21 -4.52 -14.92 15.14
CA ASP A 21 -4.73 -14.39 13.79
C ASP A 21 -4.64 -12.87 13.74
N THR A 22 -4.12 -12.35 12.63
CA THR A 22 -4.23 -10.94 12.26
C THR A 22 -5.26 -10.80 11.15
N LEU A 23 -6.17 -9.84 11.27
CA LEU A 23 -7.20 -9.51 10.29
C LEU A 23 -7.10 -8.04 9.91
N ALA A 24 -7.42 -7.74 8.65
CA ALA A 24 -7.50 -6.40 8.12
C ALA A 24 -8.96 -5.99 7.95
N PHE A 25 -9.26 -4.73 8.26
CA PHE A 25 -10.59 -4.16 8.08
C PHE A 25 -10.52 -2.80 7.40
N ILE A 26 -11.40 -2.61 6.42
CA ILE A 26 -11.77 -1.32 5.85
C ILE A 26 -13.19 -1.04 6.34
N GLU A 27 -13.32 -0.04 7.20
CA GLU A 27 -14.59 0.29 7.84
C GLU A 27 -15.04 1.68 7.40
N SER A 28 -16.34 1.88 7.18
CA SER A 28 -16.91 3.19 6.87
C SER A 28 -18.09 3.51 7.76
N ALA A 29 -18.31 4.80 8.03
CA ALA A 29 -19.46 5.30 8.77
C ALA A 29 -19.98 6.60 8.15
N ALA A 30 -21.30 6.78 8.20
CA ALA A 30 -21.95 8.02 7.81
C ALA A 30 -21.63 9.13 8.82
N SER A 31 -21.59 10.37 8.34
CA SER A 31 -21.50 11.53 9.23
C SER A 31 -22.82 11.69 9.98
N LEU A 32 -22.72 11.98 11.28
CA LEU A 32 -23.85 12.41 12.08
C LEU A 32 -24.16 13.86 11.68
N SER A 33 -25.23 14.07 10.91
CA SER A 33 -25.82 15.40 10.81
C SER A 33 -26.31 15.80 12.21
N GLY A 34 -25.80 16.91 12.73
CA GLY A 34 -26.35 17.49 13.96
C GLY A 34 -27.87 17.59 13.83
N LYS A 35 -28.61 17.24 14.89
CA LYS A 35 -30.06 17.39 14.92
C LYS A 35 -30.44 18.78 14.40
N GLU A 36 -31.47 18.84 13.55
CA GLU A 36 -31.94 20.04 12.86
C GLU A 36 -31.91 21.25 13.81
N GLY A 37 -31.10 22.26 13.46
CA GLY A 37 -31.06 23.56 14.13
C GLY A 37 -29.71 23.99 14.74
N GLN A 38 -28.80 23.08 15.09
CA GLN A 38 -27.50 23.46 15.71
C GLN A 38 -26.32 22.57 15.29
N ALA A 39 -26.13 22.35 13.99
CA ALA A 39 -24.83 21.84 13.54
C ALA A 39 -23.78 22.94 13.72
N GLN A 40 -23.02 22.91 14.82
CA GLN A 40 -21.88 23.80 14.99
C GLN A 40 -20.91 23.57 13.83
N LYS A 41 -20.63 24.65 13.10
CA LYS A 41 -19.72 24.67 11.95
C LYS A 41 -18.37 24.06 12.37
N GLY A 42 -18.04 22.88 11.85
CA GLY A 42 -16.77 22.20 12.10
C GLY A 42 -16.86 20.85 12.81
N GLU A 43 -18.05 20.43 13.25
CA GLU A 43 -18.20 19.17 13.98
C GLU A 43 -18.13 17.95 13.04
N ARG A 44 -17.03 17.19 13.10
CA ARG A 44 -16.80 15.96 12.31
C ARG A 44 -17.13 14.71 13.14
N ARG A 45 -18.41 14.50 13.43
CA ARG A 45 -18.91 13.30 14.12
C ARG A 45 -19.41 12.26 13.11
N TYR A 46 -19.18 10.99 13.40
CA TYR A 46 -19.53 9.86 12.53
C TYR A 46 -20.12 8.72 13.35
N ASP A 47 -21.14 8.06 12.81
CA ASP A 47 -21.91 7.02 13.49
C ASP A 47 -21.27 5.64 13.30
N TRP A 48 -20.17 5.38 14.01
CA TRP A 48 -19.44 4.10 13.96
C TRP A 48 -20.18 2.94 14.63
N GLU A 49 -21.27 3.22 15.34
CA GLU A 49 -22.06 2.22 16.06
C GLU A 49 -23.19 1.69 15.18
N ASN A 50 -24.03 2.55 14.62
CA ASN A 50 -25.27 2.12 13.93
C ASN A 50 -25.16 2.14 12.41
N SER A 51 -24.35 3.06 11.85
CA SER A 51 -24.21 3.18 10.40
C SER A 51 -23.09 2.33 9.81
N LYS A 52 -22.15 1.85 10.64
CA LYS A 52 -20.89 1.24 10.17
C LYS A 52 -21.07 0.10 9.16
N ILE A 53 -20.31 0.16 8.06
CA ILE A 53 -20.07 -0.94 7.13
C ILE A 53 -18.64 -1.43 7.33
N CYS A 54 -18.43 -2.74 7.41
CA CYS A 54 -17.12 -3.36 7.62
C CYS A 54 -16.79 -4.34 6.49
N PHE A 55 -15.67 -4.13 5.80
CA PHE A 55 -15.14 -5.00 4.74
C PHE A 55 -13.80 -5.57 5.20
N CYS A 56 -13.58 -6.88 5.03
CA CYS A 56 -12.41 -7.60 5.54
C CYS A 56 -11.55 -8.12 4.38
N PRO A 57 -10.69 -7.28 3.77
CA PRO A 57 -9.92 -7.69 2.61
C PRO A 57 -8.89 -8.78 2.94
N SER A 58 -8.71 -9.71 2.01
CA SER A 58 -7.60 -10.66 1.98
C SER A 58 -6.27 -9.96 1.63
N PRO A 59 -5.11 -10.62 1.84
CA PRO A 59 -3.81 -10.07 1.43
C PRO A 59 -3.76 -9.70 -0.05
N GLN A 60 -4.29 -10.55 -0.93
CA GLN A 60 -4.33 -10.33 -2.38
C GLN A 60 -5.19 -9.11 -2.73
N GLU A 61 -6.33 -8.95 -2.05
CA GLU A 61 -7.20 -7.78 -2.23
C GLU A 61 -6.54 -6.49 -1.74
N LEU A 62 -5.78 -6.54 -0.64
CA LEU A 62 -5.00 -5.39 -0.18
C LEU A 62 -3.92 -4.99 -1.20
N LEU A 63 -3.22 -5.96 -1.80
CA LEU A 63 -2.26 -5.67 -2.86
C LEU A 63 -2.94 -5.10 -4.11
N ALA A 64 -4.11 -5.62 -4.49
CA ALA A 64 -4.90 -5.05 -5.59
C ALA A 64 -5.32 -3.60 -5.30
N ILE A 65 -5.74 -3.31 -4.07
CA ILE A 65 -6.04 -1.93 -3.63
C ILE A 65 -4.80 -1.06 -3.72
N ALA A 66 -3.64 -1.53 -3.23
CA ALA A 66 -2.39 -0.77 -3.26
C ALA A 66 -1.96 -0.44 -4.70
N ALA A 67 -1.95 -1.44 -5.58
CA ALA A 67 -1.64 -1.28 -7.00
C ALA A 67 -2.61 -0.30 -7.66
N LYS A 68 -3.91 -0.38 -7.34
CA LYS A 68 -4.89 0.54 -7.91
C LYS A 68 -4.71 1.98 -7.43
N CYS A 69 -4.35 2.18 -6.17
CA CYS A 69 -4.02 3.52 -5.67
C CYS A 69 -2.81 4.14 -6.40
N GLU A 70 -1.82 3.33 -6.72
CA GLU A 70 -0.65 3.74 -7.52
C GLU A 70 -1.03 4.08 -8.97
N GLU A 71 -1.78 3.21 -9.64
CA GLU A 71 -2.27 3.42 -11.00
C GLU A 71 -3.04 4.76 -11.10
N ILE A 72 -3.98 5.00 -10.19
CA ILE A 72 -4.76 6.25 -10.18
C ILE A 72 -3.87 7.46 -9.90
N ARG A 73 -2.88 7.34 -9.01
CA ARG A 73 -1.93 8.43 -8.70
C ARG A 73 -1.08 8.81 -9.92
N LEU A 74 -0.65 7.84 -10.71
CA LEU A 74 0.24 8.07 -11.84
C LEU A 74 -0.54 8.46 -13.10
N MET A 75 -1.59 7.72 -13.43
CA MET A 75 -2.30 7.85 -14.70
C MET A 75 -3.55 8.73 -14.64
N ARG A 76 -4.12 8.95 -13.44
CA ARG A 76 -5.37 9.71 -13.20
C ARG A 76 -6.60 9.20 -13.98
N LYS A 77 -6.53 8.00 -14.53
CA LYS A 77 -7.56 7.31 -15.31
C LYS A 77 -7.48 5.81 -15.06
N GLY A 78 -8.45 5.05 -15.58
CA GLY A 78 -8.49 3.60 -15.48
C GLY A 78 -9.87 3.10 -15.07
N GLU A 79 -10.06 1.78 -15.15
CA GLU A 79 -11.30 1.15 -14.72
C GLU A 79 -11.46 1.18 -13.19
N ALA A 80 -12.67 1.04 -12.68
CA ALA A 80 -12.88 0.92 -11.24
C ALA A 80 -12.39 -0.45 -10.74
N LEU A 81 -11.64 -0.49 -9.63
CA LEU A 81 -11.43 -1.72 -8.89
C LEU A 81 -12.71 -2.02 -8.10
N LYS A 82 -13.28 -3.20 -8.31
CA LYS A 82 -14.45 -3.70 -7.56
C LYS A 82 -14.10 -5.01 -6.88
N LEU A 83 -14.32 -5.08 -5.57
CA LEU A 83 -14.13 -6.29 -4.76
C LEU A 83 -15.46 -6.64 -4.10
N TYR A 84 -15.89 -7.88 -4.26
CA TYR A 84 -17.21 -8.33 -3.80
C TYR A 84 -17.10 -9.52 -2.87
N HIS A 85 -17.67 -9.39 -1.67
CA HIS A 85 -17.74 -10.45 -0.67
C HIS A 85 -19.19 -10.89 -0.48
N ASP A 86 -19.42 -12.19 -0.61
CA ASP A 86 -20.72 -12.80 -0.43
C ASP A 86 -20.65 -13.90 0.63
N PRO A 87 -21.05 -13.62 1.88
CA PRO A 87 -21.04 -14.62 2.95
C PRO A 87 -21.89 -15.85 2.64
N GLN A 88 -22.97 -15.69 1.86
CA GLN A 88 -23.92 -16.76 1.57
C GLN A 88 -23.32 -17.84 0.66
N LYS A 89 -22.33 -17.50 -0.17
CA LYS A 89 -21.62 -18.48 -1.01
C LYS A 89 -20.82 -19.52 -0.21
N GLY A 90 -20.54 -19.25 1.06
CA GLY A 90 -19.84 -20.18 1.95
C GLY A 90 -20.71 -20.64 3.12
N ASP A 91 -22.04 -20.58 2.99
CA ASP A 91 -23.01 -20.93 4.03
C ASP A 91 -22.79 -20.16 5.34
N ARG A 92 -22.29 -18.91 5.25
CA ARG A 92 -22.09 -18.04 6.41
C ARG A 92 -23.18 -16.99 6.50
N ASN A 93 -23.55 -16.67 7.73
CA ASN A 93 -24.44 -15.55 8.00
C ASN A 93 -23.78 -14.22 7.64
N GLY A 94 -24.51 -13.36 6.93
CA GLY A 94 -24.08 -11.99 6.68
C GLY A 94 -24.64 -11.41 5.39
N ASN A 95 -24.54 -10.09 5.28
CA ASN A 95 -24.95 -9.32 4.12
C ASN A 95 -23.81 -9.22 3.10
N PRO A 96 -24.08 -9.37 1.80
CA PRO A 96 -23.08 -9.13 0.76
C PRO A 96 -22.56 -7.70 0.77
N LYS A 97 -21.27 -7.55 0.47
CA LYS A 97 -20.56 -6.26 0.53
C LYS A 97 -19.74 -6.03 -0.72
N GLU A 98 -19.64 -4.77 -1.11
CA GLU A 98 -18.82 -4.35 -2.24
C GLU A 98 -17.90 -3.20 -1.84
N PHE A 99 -16.63 -3.32 -2.16
CA PHE A 99 -15.66 -2.23 -2.12
C PHE A 99 -15.38 -1.77 -3.55
N VAL A 100 -15.45 -0.46 -3.77
CA VAL A 100 -15.15 0.16 -5.07
C VAL A 100 -14.13 1.26 -4.89
N LEU A 101 -13.07 1.23 -5.71
CA LEU A 101 -12.11 2.33 -5.85
C LEU A 101 -12.06 2.75 -7.31
N GLN A 102 -12.51 3.96 -7.59
CA GLN A 102 -12.65 4.49 -8.95
C GLN A 102 -11.92 5.82 -9.10
N PRO A 103 -11.23 6.08 -10.23
CA PRO A 103 -10.73 7.42 -10.53
C PRO A 103 -11.89 8.42 -10.58
N TYR A 104 -11.60 9.67 -10.25
CA TYR A 104 -12.56 10.75 -10.42
C TYR A 104 -12.70 11.06 -11.91
N ALA A 105 -13.92 11.00 -12.43
CA ALA A 105 -14.20 11.05 -13.87
C ALA A 105 -13.54 12.26 -14.56
N PRO A 106 -12.89 12.07 -15.73
CA PRO A 106 -12.19 13.12 -16.47
C PRO A 106 -13.09 14.29 -16.91
N GLU A 107 -14.38 14.04 -17.14
CA GLU A 107 -15.37 15.06 -17.48
C GLU A 107 -15.55 16.11 -16.38
N ASN A 108 -15.36 15.72 -15.11
CA ASN A 108 -15.42 16.63 -13.95
C ASN A 108 -14.06 17.30 -13.64
N GLN A 109 -13.00 17.01 -14.42
CA GLN A 109 -11.65 17.56 -14.21
C GLN A 109 -11.46 18.97 -14.82
N GLN A 110 -12.47 19.52 -15.50
CA GLN A 110 -12.44 20.92 -15.94
C GLN A 110 -12.34 21.91 -14.76
N ALA A 111 -12.76 21.51 -13.56
CA ALA A 111 -12.48 22.24 -12.34
C ALA A 111 -11.16 21.77 -11.72
N LYS A 112 -10.36 22.71 -11.20
CA LYS A 112 -9.13 22.51 -10.38
C LYS A 112 -9.38 21.70 -9.09
N MET A 113 -10.00 20.52 -9.18
CA MET A 113 -10.36 19.71 -8.04
C MET A 113 -9.12 19.00 -7.48
N LYS A 114 -8.91 19.12 -6.17
CA LYS A 114 -7.81 18.46 -5.45
C LYS A 114 -8.02 16.94 -5.27
N PHE A 115 -9.14 16.41 -5.78
CA PHE A 115 -9.56 15.02 -5.60
C PHE A 115 -9.28 14.22 -6.87
N MET A 116 -8.79 12.99 -6.69
CA MET A 116 -8.33 12.10 -7.76
C MET A 116 -9.15 10.82 -7.87
N ALA A 117 -9.83 10.40 -6.80
CA ALA A 117 -10.59 9.17 -6.77
C ALA A 117 -11.79 9.25 -5.82
N VAL A 118 -12.68 8.28 -5.93
CA VAL A 118 -13.72 7.99 -4.95
C VAL A 118 -13.55 6.56 -4.46
N MET A 119 -13.60 6.38 -3.16
CA MET A 119 -13.65 5.07 -2.50
C MET A 119 -15.02 4.89 -1.87
N THR A 120 -15.65 3.77 -2.18
CA THR A 120 -17.03 3.46 -1.82
C THR A 120 -17.12 2.09 -1.17
N LEU A 121 -17.87 2.00 -0.08
CA LEU A 121 -18.26 0.75 0.57
C LEU A 121 -19.77 0.62 0.54
N LYS A 122 -20.25 -0.54 0.09
CA LYS A 122 -21.67 -0.88 0.00
C LYS A 122 -21.96 -2.14 0.79
N GLU A 123 -23.10 -2.17 1.47
CA GLU A 123 -23.67 -3.36 2.09
C GLU A 123 -25.09 -3.57 1.58
N LYS A 124 -25.34 -4.72 0.97
CA LYS A 124 -26.65 -5.11 0.47
C LYS A 124 -27.43 -5.81 1.58
N ASN A 125 -28.49 -5.18 2.03
CA ASN A 125 -29.46 -5.71 3.00
C ASN A 125 -30.84 -5.11 2.66
N ASP A 126 -31.85 -5.32 3.51
CA ASP A 126 -33.19 -4.74 3.31
C ASP A 126 -33.20 -3.19 3.24
N LYS A 127 -32.18 -2.53 3.80
CA LYS A 127 -31.99 -1.07 3.80
C LYS A 127 -30.57 -0.73 3.35
N PRO A 128 -30.29 -0.79 2.03
CA PRO A 128 -28.93 -0.79 1.51
C PRO A 128 -28.15 0.43 2.01
N LYS A 129 -26.95 0.17 2.53
CA LYS A 129 -26.05 1.21 3.02
C LYS A 129 -24.94 1.44 2.00
N GLU A 130 -24.65 2.70 1.71
CA GLU A 130 -23.54 3.10 0.86
C GLU A 130 -22.83 4.31 1.47
N HIS A 131 -21.51 4.20 1.63
CA HIS A 131 -20.66 5.28 2.08
C HIS A 131 -19.55 5.54 1.07
N SER A 132 -19.38 6.80 0.69
CA SER A 132 -18.40 7.22 -0.31
C SER A 132 -17.54 8.36 0.22
N VAL A 133 -16.22 8.25 0.03
CA VAL A 133 -15.24 9.30 0.38
C VAL A 133 -14.40 9.66 -0.84
N ILE A 134 -14.23 10.95 -1.07
CA ILE A 134 -13.33 11.49 -2.09
C ILE A 134 -11.89 11.44 -1.61
N LEU A 135 -10.98 11.02 -2.46
CA LEU A 135 -9.57 10.83 -2.13
C LEU A 135 -8.70 11.84 -2.89
N THR A 136 -7.72 12.40 -2.19
CA THR A 136 -6.66 13.23 -2.76
C THR A 136 -5.46 12.37 -3.15
N ARG A 137 -4.45 12.99 -3.80
CA ARG A 137 -3.16 12.34 -4.09
C ARG A 137 -2.51 11.74 -2.84
N THR A 138 -2.57 12.48 -1.73
CA THR A 138 -1.95 12.06 -0.45
C THR A 138 -2.71 10.89 0.15
N ASP A 139 -4.05 10.92 0.16
CA ASP A 139 -4.83 9.80 0.67
C ASP A 139 -4.54 8.52 -0.12
N LEU A 140 -4.46 8.59 -1.45
CA LEU A 140 -4.12 7.45 -2.30
C LEU A 140 -2.73 6.88 -1.97
N TYR A 141 -1.73 7.74 -1.76
CA TYR A 141 -0.39 7.29 -1.37
C TYR A 141 -0.40 6.62 0.01
N THR A 142 -1.10 7.21 0.97
CA THR A 142 -1.22 6.63 2.31
C THR A 142 -1.95 5.28 2.28
N ILE A 143 -3.02 5.15 1.50
CA ILE A 143 -3.72 3.87 1.32
C ILE A 143 -2.80 2.85 0.65
N GLN A 144 -2.07 3.22 -0.40
CA GLN A 144 -1.08 2.35 -1.06
C GLN A 144 -0.11 1.76 -0.05
N VAL A 145 0.58 2.62 0.71
CA VAL A 145 1.58 2.18 1.71
C VAL A 145 0.94 1.31 2.79
N LEU A 146 -0.21 1.72 3.33
CA LEU A 146 -0.89 0.98 4.38
C LEU A 146 -1.38 -0.39 3.90
N ALA A 147 -2.00 -0.47 2.73
CA ALA A 147 -2.51 -1.72 2.20
C ALA A 147 -1.38 -2.72 1.92
N THR A 148 -0.24 -2.25 1.40
CA THR A 148 0.97 -3.07 1.24
C THR A 148 1.48 -3.60 2.59
N ILE A 149 1.63 -2.73 3.60
CA ILE A 149 2.07 -3.14 4.94
C ILE A 149 1.10 -4.14 5.56
N MET A 150 -0.21 -3.86 5.49
CA MET A 150 -1.26 -4.73 6.02
C MET A 150 -1.21 -6.11 5.35
N SER A 151 -1.01 -6.18 4.03
CA SER A 151 -0.86 -7.45 3.31
C SER A 151 0.31 -8.28 3.86
N VAL A 152 1.49 -7.66 4.02
CA VAL A 152 2.69 -8.33 4.53
C VAL A 152 2.47 -8.84 5.97
N MET A 153 1.82 -8.04 6.81
CA MET A 153 1.51 -8.42 8.19
C MET A 153 0.53 -9.61 8.26
N LEU A 154 -0.50 -9.64 7.41
CA LEU A 154 -1.46 -10.75 7.36
C LEU A 154 -0.80 -12.07 6.94
N GLN A 155 0.17 -12.01 6.02
CA GLN A 155 0.91 -13.17 5.55
C GLN A 155 1.97 -13.67 6.54
N ARG A 156 2.10 -13.02 7.71
CA ARG A 156 3.05 -13.39 8.77
C ARG A 156 4.51 -13.38 8.32
N TRP A 157 4.84 -12.73 7.20
CA TRP A 157 6.22 -12.59 6.73
C TRP A 157 7.10 -11.87 7.76
N THR A 158 6.51 -10.99 8.57
CA THR A 158 7.19 -10.32 9.70
C THR A 158 7.49 -11.22 10.89
N SER A 159 6.91 -12.42 10.94
CA SER A 159 7.15 -13.42 12.00
C SER A 159 7.99 -14.61 11.52
N MET A 160 8.49 -14.58 10.27
CA MET A 160 9.60 -15.46 9.93
C MET A 160 10.74 -15.08 10.88
N PRO A 161 11.20 -16.00 11.74
CA PRO A 161 12.27 -15.67 12.64
C PRO A 161 13.48 -15.28 11.79
N LEU A 162 14.17 -14.21 12.18
CA LEU A 162 15.57 -13.93 11.83
C LEU A 162 16.48 -15.04 12.41
N ALA A 163 16.09 -16.31 12.28
CA ALA A 163 16.76 -17.49 12.76
C ALA A 163 17.87 -17.90 11.78
N ARG A 164 18.77 -16.98 11.44
CA ARG A 164 20.04 -17.29 10.75
C ARG A 164 21.20 -16.37 11.12
N THR A 165 21.19 -15.76 12.30
CA THR A 165 22.37 -15.04 12.82
C THR A 165 22.88 -15.52 14.17
N LYS A 166 22.18 -16.45 14.85
CA LYS A 166 22.68 -17.04 16.12
C LYS A 166 23.41 -18.37 15.99
N GLU A 167 23.31 -19.07 14.86
CA GLU A 167 24.08 -20.30 14.64
C GLU A 167 25.49 -20.01 14.08
N ALA A 168 25.69 -18.90 13.35
CA ALA A 168 27.01 -18.48 12.87
C ALA A 168 27.97 -18.01 13.97
N GLN A 169 27.49 -17.75 15.19
CA GLN A 169 28.34 -17.39 16.34
C GLN A 169 28.65 -18.57 17.28
N LYS A 170 28.07 -19.76 17.05
CA LYS A 170 28.34 -20.94 17.89
C LYS A 170 29.40 -21.89 17.34
N GLU A 171 29.80 -21.76 16.07
CA GLU A 171 30.92 -22.55 15.52
C GLU A 171 32.30 -21.90 15.72
N ALA A 172 32.39 -20.64 16.15
CA ALA A 172 33.66 -19.95 16.40
C ALA A 172 34.30 -20.26 17.77
N ASN A 173 33.66 -21.08 18.63
CA ASN A 173 34.16 -21.38 19.98
C ASN A 173 34.09 -22.89 20.29
N LYS A 174 34.79 -23.70 19.50
CA LYS A 174 35.25 -25.03 19.96
C LYS A 174 36.76 -24.97 20.23
N PRO A 175 37.23 -25.43 21.41
CA PRO A 175 38.63 -25.35 21.80
C PRO A 175 39.44 -26.35 20.95
N ALA A 176 40.53 -25.88 20.36
CA ALA A 176 41.49 -26.71 19.65
C ALA A 176 42.22 -27.61 20.67
N SER A 177 41.87 -28.90 20.70
CA SER A 177 42.61 -29.94 21.39
C SER A 177 43.28 -30.84 20.37
N SER A 178 44.63 -30.85 20.43
CA SER A 178 45.55 -31.95 20.13
C SER A 178 45.54 -32.58 18.72
N LEU A 179 46.60 -32.30 17.94
CA LEU A 179 47.42 -33.32 17.25
C LEU A 179 48.77 -32.71 16.82
N GLN A 180 49.86 -33.35 17.25
CA GLN A 180 51.26 -33.04 16.94
C GLN A 180 51.69 -33.61 15.57
N GLN A 181 52.90 -33.17 15.15
CA GLN A 181 53.86 -33.73 14.16
C GLN A 181 53.59 -33.29 12.69
N VAL A 182 54.53 -32.78 11.88
CA VAL A 182 56.01 -32.91 11.80
C VAL A 182 56.62 -31.65 11.12
N GLU A 183 57.73 -31.14 11.69
CA GLU A 183 58.97 -30.67 11.04
C GLU A 183 59.01 -30.45 9.51
N GLN A 184 59.38 -29.24 9.04
CA GLN A 184 60.73 -28.92 8.51
C GLN A 184 60.77 -27.61 7.69
N LYS A 185 61.77 -26.80 8.06
CA LYS A 185 62.70 -26.01 7.22
C LYS A 185 62.28 -24.73 6.48
N ASP A 186 63.22 -23.80 6.63
CA ASP A 186 63.62 -22.69 5.76
C ASP A 186 62.79 -21.41 5.83
N THR A 187 63.05 -20.67 6.92
CA THR A 187 63.05 -19.21 6.91
C THR A 187 64.24 -18.71 6.11
N ASP A 188 63.98 -18.23 4.89
CA ASP A 188 64.82 -17.23 4.25
C ASP A 188 64.09 -15.90 4.20
N SER A 189 64.89 -14.87 4.45
CA SER A 189 64.51 -13.48 4.62
C SER A 189 64.15 -12.86 3.26
N ASN A 190 63.07 -12.08 3.17
CA ASN A 190 63.23 -10.71 2.70
C ASN A 190 62.00 -9.82 2.92
N SER A 191 62.36 -8.59 3.25
CA SER A 191 61.58 -7.40 3.55
C SER A 191 61.06 -6.71 2.28
N ILE A 192 60.14 -5.76 2.48
CA ILE A 192 59.82 -4.54 1.70
C ILE A 192 58.37 -4.47 1.17
N SER A 193 57.53 -3.81 1.97
CA SER A 193 56.75 -2.58 1.71
C SER A 193 55.72 -2.46 0.55
N PRO A 194 54.76 -1.52 0.69
CA PRO A 194 53.39 -1.61 0.19
C PRO A 194 53.12 -0.77 -1.07
N GLU A 195 52.01 -1.04 -1.76
CA GLU A 195 51.48 -0.09 -2.75
C GLU A 195 49.94 -0.08 -2.82
N GLN A 196 49.43 1.12 -3.03
CA GLN A 196 48.04 1.59 -3.00
C GLN A 196 47.15 1.03 -4.13
N PRO A 197 45.81 1.19 -4.02
CA PRO A 197 44.87 0.75 -5.05
C PRO A 197 44.81 1.74 -6.22
N PRO A 198 44.54 1.28 -7.46
CA PRO A 198 44.15 2.19 -8.53
C PRO A 198 42.64 2.43 -8.53
N GLU A 199 42.28 3.71 -8.48
CA GLU A 199 41.04 4.24 -9.06
C GLU A 199 41.07 4.06 -10.59
N ALA A 200 39.92 3.78 -11.18
CA ALA A 200 39.71 3.94 -12.61
C ALA A 200 38.30 4.50 -12.85
N GLU A 201 38.27 5.80 -13.11
CA GLU A 201 37.25 6.49 -13.88
C GLU A 201 37.22 5.93 -15.32
N THR A 202 36.04 5.89 -15.96
CA THR A 202 35.96 6.21 -17.39
C THR A 202 34.57 6.74 -17.74
N GLU A 203 34.57 7.94 -18.31
CA GLU A 203 33.41 8.68 -18.79
C GLU A 203 32.90 8.22 -20.17
N SER A 204 31.69 8.70 -20.49
CA SER A 204 31.29 9.31 -21.76
C SER A 204 31.10 8.45 -23.03
N SER A 205 29.90 8.54 -23.61
CA SER A 205 29.76 8.99 -25.00
C SER A 205 28.33 9.43 -25.32
N LEU A 206 28.21 10.72 -25.69
CA LEU A 206 27.11 11.33 -26.43
C LEU A 206 27.05 10.84 -27.89
N PHE A 207 25.84 10.86 -28.48
CA PHE A 207 25.51 11.16 -29.89
C PHE A 207 23.97 11.32 -29.93
N GLU A 208 23.39 12.51 -29.95
CA GLU A 208 23.07 13.44 -31.06
C GLU A 208 22.09 12.98 -32.16
N HIS A 209 20.98 13.72 -32.21
CA HIS A 209 20.21 14.27 -33.34
C HIS A 209 19.36 13.38 -34.27
N GLY A 210 18.08 13.78 -34.36
CA GLY A 210 17.17 13.49 -35.46
C GLY A 210 15.91 14.37 -35.37
N MET A 211 15.86 15.43 -36.18
CA MET A 211 14.72 16.32 -36.39
C MET A 211 13.58 15.62 -37.14
N PHE A 212 12.32 16.02 -36.91
CA PHE A 212 11.30 15.97 -37.96
C PHE A 212 10.28 17.10 -37.80
N GLU A 213 10.07 17.81 -38.90
CA GLU A 213 9.15 18.92 -39.12
C GLU A 213 7.67 18.48 -39.14
N GLY A 214 6.77 19.46 -39.03
CA GLY A 214 5.35 19.27 -38.72
C GLY A 214 4.44 18.86 -39.86
N VAL A 215 3.15 18.80 -39.52
CA VAL A 215 2.00 18.72 -40.43
C VAL A 215 0.85 19.52 -39.80
N GLU A 216 0.05 20.07 -40.70
CA GLU A 216 -0.77 21.28 -40.66
C GLU A 216 -2.07 21.22 -39.82
N GLU A 217 -2.52 22.42 -39.46
CA GLU A 217 -3.89 22.75 -39.08
C GLU A 217 -4.82 22.58 -40.30
N ASP A 218 -5.95 21.90 -40.11
CA ASP A 218 -7.16 22.06 -40.93
C ASP A 218 -8.41 21.79 -40.06
N ASP A 219 -9.00 22.88 -39.56
CA ASP A 219 -10.36 23.32 -39.86
C ASP A 219 -11.61 22.38 -39.80
N ILE A 220 -12.61 22.84 -39.00
CA ILE A 220 -14.09 22.81 -39.21
C ILE A 220 -14.90 21.56 -38.70
N PRO A 221 -16.21 21.61 -38.34
CA PRO A 221 -17.12 22.64 -37.76
C PRO A 221 -17.96 22.20 -36.52
N PHE A 222 -18.56 23.21 -35.86
CA PHE A 222 -19.85 23.31 -35.12
C PHE A 222 -20.35 22.18 -34.21
#